data_AF-A0A7S4T8A0-F1
#
_entry.id   AF-A0A7S4T8A0-F1
#
_cell.length_a   1.000
_cell.length_b   1.000
_cell.length_c   1.000
_cell.angle_alpha   90.00
_cell.angle_beta   90.00
_cell.angle_gamma   90.00
#
_symmetry.space_group_name_H-M   'P 1'
#
loop_
_entity.id
_entity.type
_entity.pdbx_description
1 polymer ?
#
loop_
_entity_poly.entity_id
_entity_poly.type
_entity_poly.pdbx_seq_one_letter_code
_entity_poly.pdbx_strand_id
1 'polypeptide(L)'
;MSKEERPYHCPDCGFCRVGGAENFRHCHDCGMCIDKSLFREHNCKVGKYMSNCPVCQEDLFSSRSASHEMPCGHAIHWHCFRDLAAHDSRCPVCKKTAETHERMLPTWNAMAMGIALQPVPPDLAKAVTIVCNDCEKSEENRAWHFLGVQCRHCQSFNTVVERIAMVGPQAHEFLMVADPHPLHLEAQQQQAQQQQQQTNQRRYRRI
;
A
#
# COMPACT_ATOMS: atom_id res chain seq x y z
N MET A 1 7.18 18.21 -40.38
CA MET A 1 7.11 18.19 -38.91
C MET A 1 5.81 17.51 -38.53
N SER A 2 5.87 16.38 -37.83
CA SER A 2 4.66 15.70 -37.37
C SER A 2 3.92 16.62 -36.38
N LYS A 3 2.60 16.40 -36.18
CA LYS A 3 1.79 17.19 -35.23
C LYS A 3 2.36 17.17 -33.80
N GLU A 4 3.20 16.19 -33.48
CA GLU A 4 3.76 15.94 -32.14
C GLU A 4 4.96 16.86 -31.81
N GLU A 5 5.64 17.44 -32.80
CA GLU A 5 6.87 18.21 -32.59
C GLU A 5 6.65 19.73 -32.70
N ARG A 6 5.62 20.24 -32.01
CA ARG A 6 5.33 21.69 -31.93
C ARG A 6 5.78 22.27 -30.59
N PRO A 7 7.03 22.78 -30.49
CA PRO A 7 7.49 23.43 -29.26
C PRO A 7 6.75 24.76 -29.04
N TYR A 8 6.45 25.06 -27.78
CA TYR A 8 5.86 26.34 -27.37
C TYR A 8 6.39 26.74 -25.99
N HIS A 9 6.33 28.02 -25.68
CA HIS A 9 6.65 28.54 -24.36
C HIS A 9 5.35 28.74 -23.57
N CYS A 10 5.29 28.23 -22.34
CA CYS A 10 4.18 28.55 -21.45
C CYS A 10 4.52 29.81 -20.63
N PRO A 11 3.71 30.88 -20.73
CA PRO A 11 4.01 32.16 -20.08
C PRO A 11 3.95 32.08 -18.54
N ASP A 12 3.18 31.14 -17.99
CA ASP A 12 2.99 31.01 -16.54
C ASP A 12 4.14 30.26 -15.86
N CYS A 13 4.68 29.20 -16.50
CA CYS A 13 5.77 28.40 -15.92
C CYS A 13 7.16 28.76 -16.45
N GLY A 14 7.27 29.54 -17.53
CA GLY A 14 8.56 29.93 -18.11
C GLY A 14 9.32 28.81 -18.81
N PHE A 15 8.72 27.62 -19.00
CA PHE A 15 9.37 26.49 -19.66
C PHE A 15 8.91 26.30 -21.11
N CYS A 16 9.85 25.86 -21.94
CA CYS A 16 9.57 25.35 -23.28
C CYS A 16 9.00 23.93 -23.18
N ARG A 17 7.80 23.73 -23.71
CA ARG A 17 7.08 22.45 -23.80
C ARG A 17 6.97 22.03 -25.27
N VAL A 18 6.62 20.77 -25.51
CA VAL A 18 6.41 20.22 -26.87
C VAL A 18 5.02 19.60 -26.94
N GLY A 19 4.36 19.73 -28.10
CA GLY A 19 3.02 19.18 -28.36
C GLY A 19 1.95 20.23 -28.67
N GLY A 20 2.32 21.50 -28.87
CA GLY A 20 1.44 22.61 -29.24
C GLY A 20 0.72 23.27 -28.07
N ALA A 21 0.81 24.61 -27.97
CA ALA A 21 0.20 25.39 -26.89
C ALA A 21 -1.32 25.18 -26.78
N GLU A 22 -1.96 24.84 -27.89
CA GLU A 22 -3.39 24.60 -27.99
C GLU A 22 -3.86 23.34 -27.23
N ASN A 23 -2.97 22.38 -26.96
CA ASN A 23 -3.33 21.11 -26.33
C ASN A 23 -3.15 21.10 -24.81
N PHE A 24 -2.45 22.10 -24.26
CA PHE A 24 -2.11 22.14 -22.85
C PHE A 24 -2.75 23.34 -22.15
N ARG A 25 -2.94 23.21 -20.85
CA ARG A 25 -3.36 24.28 -19.95
C ARG A 25 -2.48 24.25 -18.71
N HIS A 26 -2.00 25.41 -18.28
CA HIS A 26 -1.29 25.53 -17.02
C HIS A 26 -2.26 25.42 -15.85
N CYS A 27 -1.95 24.56 -14.88
CA CYS A 27 -2.67 24.48 -13.62
C CYS A 27 -1.92 25.32 -12.59
N HIS A 28 -2.52 26.44 -12.16
CA HIS A 28 -1.90 27.34 -11.18
C HIS A 28 -1.81 26.73 -9.77
N ASP A 29 -2.59 25.70 -9.47
CA ASP A 29 -2.54 25.03 -8.18
C ASP A 29 -1.29 24.14 -8.05
N CYS A 30 -1.05 23.26 -9.04
CA CYS A 30 0.08 22.34 -9.02
C CYS A 30 1.33 22.82 -9.79
N GLY A 31 1.22 23.91 -10.55
CA GLY A 31 2.31 24.51 -11.33
C GLY A 31 2.63 23.82 -12.66
N MET A 32 1.89 22.78 -13.07
CA MET A 32 2.20 21.98 -14.25
C MET A 32 1.33 22.33 -15.47
N CYS A 33 1.92 22.21 -16.67
CA CYS A 33 1.20 22.23 -17.94
C CYS A 33 0.60 20.85 -18.20
N ILE A 34 -0.73 20.74 -18.12
CA ILE A 34 -1.47 19.48 -18.27
C ILE A 34 -2.22 19.48 -19.59
N ASP A 35 -2.33 18.31 -20.23
CA ASP A 35 -3.17 18.15 -21.42
C ASP A 35 -4.62 18.57 -21.10
N LYS A 36 -5.24 19.35 -21.99
CA LYS A 36 -6.60 19.86 -21.78
C LYS A 36 -7.62 18.75 -21.59
N SER A 37 -7.42 17.58 -22.20
CA SER A 37 -8.29 16.41 -22.03
C SER A 37 -8.22 15.83 -20.60
N LEU A 38 -7.03 15.87 -19.98
CA LEU A 38 -6.79 15.35 -18.63
C LEU A 38 -6.91 16.42 -17.54
N PHE A 39 -7.10 17.70 -17.90
CA PHE A 39 -7.06 18.81 -16.94
C PHE A 39 -8.10 18.69 -15.82
N ARG A 40 -9.24 18.02 -16.01
CA ARG A 40 -10.22 17.83 -14.94
C ARG A 40 -9.91 16.65 -14.02
N GLU A 41 -9.21 15.65 -14.53
CA GLU A 41 -8.97 14.36 -13.85
C GLU A 41 -7.53 14.20 -13.37
N HIS A 42 -6.65 15.16 -13.68
CA HIS A 42 -5.28 15.12 -13.22
C HIS A 42 -5.21 15.15 -11.69
N ASN A 43 -4.25 14.41 -11.13
CA ASN A 43 -3.99 14.37 -9.70
C ASN A 43 -3.33 15.68 -9.25
N CYS A 44 -4.14 16.73 -9.14
CA CYS A 44 -3.72 18.06 -8.73
C CYS A 44 -3.49 18.11 -7.23
N LYS A 45 -2.25 18.41 -6.82
CA LYS A 45 -1.90 18.76 -5.44
C LYS A 45 -1.07 20.04 -5.45
N VAL A 46 -1.44 20.98 -4.59
CA VAL A 46 -0.77 22.29 -4.50
C VAL A 46 0.71 22.10 -4.17
N GLY A 47 1.59 22.76 -4.92
CA GLY A 47 3.04 22.75 -4.67
C GLY A 47 3.74 21.40 -4.89
N LYS A 48 3.08 20.41 -5.50
CA LYS A 48 3.60 19.03 -5.66
C LYS A 48 4.99 18.94 -6.30
N TYR A 49 5.26 19.80 -7.27
CA TYR A 49 6.55 19.83 -7.96
C TYR A 49 7.45 20.96 -7.47
N MET A 50 6.93 21.90 -6.68
CA MET A 50 7.67 23.05 -6.15
C MET A 50 8.44 22.68 -4.88
N SER A 51 9.04 21.48 -4.88
CA SER A 51 9.84 20.95 -3.78
C SER A 51 11.04 20.18 -4.33
N ASN A 52 12.06 20.02 -3.48
CA ASN A 52 13.21 19.20 -3.82
C ASN A 52 12.90 17.73 -3.59
N CYS A 53 13.48 16.87 -4.42
CA CYS A 53 13.43 15.43 -4.25
C CYS A 53 14.04 15.05 -2.88
N PRO A 54 13.32 14.37 -1.98
CA PRO A 54 13.83 14.00 -0.65
C PRO A 54 14.97 12.98 -0.68
N VAL A 55 15.26 12.39 -1.85
CA VAL A 55 16.33 11.39 -2.03
C VAL A 55 17.65 12.06 -2.47
N CYS A 56 17.63 12.85 -3.56
CA CYS A 56 18.83 13.50 -4.10
C CYS A 56 18.95 15.00 -3.80
N GLN A 57 17.91 15.62 -3.21
CA GLN A 57 17.82 17.05 -2.89
C GLN A 57 17.83 18.00 -4.10
N GLU A 58 17.75 17.47 -5.31
CA GLU A 58 17.59 18.27 -6.54
C GLU A 58 16.12 18.67 -6.74
N ASP A 59 15.92 19.79 -7.42
CA ASP A 59 14.60 20.36 -7.68
C ASP A 59 13.75 19.44 -8.58
N LEU A 60 12.46 19.26 -8.25
CA LEU A 60 11.54 18.41 -9.02
C LEU A 60 10.89 19.13 -10.20
N PHE A 61 10.88 20.46 -10.20
CA PHE A 61 10.15 21.27 -11.17
C PHE A 61 10.99 21.63 -12.41
N SER A 62 12.24 22.04 -12.17
CA SER A 62 13.19 22.54 -13.15
C SER A 62 14.16 21.46 -13.65
N SER A 63 14.28 20.33 -12.94
CA SER A 63 15.09 19.21 -13.40
C SER A 63 14.55 18.60 -14.69
N ARG A 64 15.46 18.20 -15.57
CA ARG A 64 15.16 17.44 -16.79
C ARG A 64 14.88 15.96 -16.50
N SER A 65 15.15 15.50 -15.29
CA SER A 65 14.89 14.12 -14.87
C SER A 65 13.39 13.88 -14.73
N ALA A 66 12.90 12.78 -15.29
CA ALA A 66 11.49 12.40 -15.14
C ALA A 66 11.10 12.28 -13.65
N SER A 67 9.94 12.81 -13.29
CA SER A 67 9.34 12.64 -11.97
C SER A 67 8.51 11.37 -11.90
N HIS A 68 8.52 10.71 -10.75
CA HIS A 68 7.61 9.64 -10.37
C HIS A 68 6.68 10.12 -9.27
N GLU A 69 5.38 9.90 -9.45
CA GLU A 69 4.38 10.17 -8.45
C GLU A 69 3.93 8.86 -7.79
N MET A 70 4.03 8.81 -6.47
CA MET A 70 3.54 7.68 -5.67
C MET A 70 2.04 7.82 -5.40
N PRO A 71 1.32 6.73 -5.01
CA PRO A 71 -0.12 6.78 -4.73
C PRO A 71 -0.52 7.75 -3.60
N CYS A 72 0.38 8.02 -2.65
CA CYS A 72 0.15 9.04 -1.63
C CYS A 72 0.15 10.49 -2.19
N GLY A 73 0.55 10.68 -3.45
CA GLY A 73 0.62 11.94 -4.18
C GLY A 73 1.92 12.72 -4.01
N HIS A 74 2.89 12.21 -3.23
CA HIS A 74 4.24 12.77 -3.20
C HIS A 74 5.01 12.36 -4.47
N ALA A 75 5.87 13.26 -4.95
CA ALA A 75 6.70 13.05 -6.12
C ALA A 75 8.18 12.99 -5.75
N ILE A 76 8.93 12.13 -6.42
CA ILE A 76 10.41 12.06 -6.40
C ILE A 76 10.92 11.86 -7.83
N HIS A 77 12.22 11.95 -8.11
CA HIS A 77 12.69 11.59 -9.46
C HIS A 77 12.55 10.09 -9.73
N TRP A 78 12.34 9.72 -11.00
CA TRP A 78 12.19 8.32 -11.41
C TRP A 78 13.41 7.46 -11.11
N HIS A 79 14.62 7.99 -11.30
CA HIS A 79 15.85 7.27 -10.96
C HIS A 79 15.93 7.05 -9.44
N CYS A 80 15.63 8.08 -8.63
CA CYS A 80 15.55 7.97 -7.17
C CYS A 80 14.49 6.95 -6.72
N PHE A 81 13.34 6.90 -7.40
CA PHE A 81 12.31 5.90 -7.11
C PHE A 81 12.78 4.48 -7.38
N ARG A 82 13.44 4.24 -8.53
CA ARG A 82 13.96 2.92 -8.86
C ARG A 82 14.99 2.43 -7.84
N ASP A 83 15.86 3.33 -7.39
CA ASP A 83 16.89 3.00 -6.41
C ASP A 83 16.28 2.77 -5.01
N LEU A 84 15.26 3.55 -4.64
CA LEU A 84 14.49 3.38 -3.42
C LEU A 84 13.73 2.04 -3.41
N ALA A 85 13.00 1.72 -4.48
CA ALA A 85 12.15 0.54 -4.59
C ALA A 85 12.93 -0.78 -4.48
N ALA A 86 14.25 -0.76 -4.69
CA ALA A 86 15.12 -1.91 -4.45
C ALA A 86 15.35 -2.21 -2.96
N HIS A 87 15.09 -1.25 -2.06
CA HIS A 87 15.43 -1.33 -0.64
C HIS A 87 14.25 -1.07 0.29
N ASP A 88 13.36 -0.15 -0.06
CA ASP A 88 12.20 0.24 0.75
C ASP A 88 11.01 0.53 -0.17
N SER A 89 9.88 -0.10 0.11
CA SER A 89 8.63 0.08 -0.63
C SER A 89 7.79 1.24 -0.11
N ARG A 90 8.34 2.10 0.76
CA ARG A 90 7.64 3.22 1.41
C ARG A 90 8.09 4.58 0.89
N CYS A 91 7.14 5.48 0.81
CA CYS A 91 7.36 6.88 0.51
C CYS A 91 8.32 7.50 1.54
N PRO A 92 9.40 8.17 1.12
CA PRO A 92 10.36 8.76 2.05
C PRO A 92 9.74 9.89 2.89
N VAL A 93 8.69 10.55 2.38
CA VAL A 93 8.02 11.70 3.00
C VAL A 93 7.02 11.26 4.06
N CYS A 94 6.07 10.37 3.73
CA CYS A 94 4.96 10.02 4.63
C CYS A 94 4.89 8.55 5.02
N LYS A 95 5.86 7.73 4.59
CA LYS A 95 5.96 6.29 4.89
C LYS A 95 4.82 5.39 4.39
N LYS A 96 3.82 5.95 3.68
CA LYS A 96 2.84 5.17 2.91
C LYS A 96 3.51 4.36 1.82
N THR A 97 2.90 3.26 1.42
CA THR A 97 3.41 2.40 0.35
C THR A 97 3.57 3.21 -0.95
N ALA A 98 4.75 3.08 -1.56
CA ALA A 98 5.18 3.86 -2.71
C ALA A 98 4.63 3.33 -4.04
N GLU A 99 4.14 2.09 -4.05
CA GLU A 99 3.53 1.41 -5.20
C GLU A 99 2.02 1.23 -5.02
N THR A 100 1.29 0.99 -6.11
CA THR A 100 -0.16 0.77 -6.05
C THR A 100 -0.52 -0.51 -5.30
N HIS A 101 -1.75 -0.58 -4.79
CA HIS A 101 -2.25 -1.75 -4.07
C HIS A 101 -2.11 -3.02 -4.93
N GLU A 102 -2.47 -2.95 -6.21
CA GLU A 102 -2.43 -4.07 -7.15
C GLU A 102 -1.02 -4.60 -7.38
N ARG A 103 -0.02 -3.70 -7.43
CA ARG A 103 1.39 -4.09 -7.60
C ARG A 103 1.98 -4.70 -6.34
N MET A 104 1.43 -4.34 -5.18
CA MET A 104 1.86 -4.83 -3.87
C MET A 104 1.16 -6.11 -3.42
N LEU A 105 -0.01 -6.41 -3.97
CA LEU A 105 -0.79 -7.62 -3.68
C LEU A 105 0.04 -8.91 -3.71
N PRO A 106 0.89 -9.19 -4.72
CA PRO A 106 1.70 -10.42 -4.72
C PRO A 106 2.63 -10.53 -3.51
N THR A 107 3.26 -9.44 -3.12
CA THR A 107 4.16 -9.36 -1.96
C THR A 107 3.38 -9.63 -0.66
N TRP A 108 2.25 -8.95 -0.47
CA TRP A 108 1.42 -9.13 0.73
C TRP A 108 0.78 -10.52 0.80
N ASN A 109 0.37 -11.09 -0.33
CA ASN A 109 -0.14 -12.46 -0.39
C ASN A 109 0.95 -13.48 -0.03
N ALA A 110 2.18 -13.28 -0.52
CA ALA A 110 3.31 -14.13 -0.14
C ALA A 110 3.62 -14.04 1.37
N MET A 111 3.55 -12.84 1.96
CA MET A 111 3.71 -12.64 3.40
C MET A 111 2.59 -13.34 4.19
N ALA A 112 1.32 -13.14 3.80
CA ALA A 112 0.18 -13.80 4.44
C ALA A 112 0.28 -15.33 4.36
N MET A 113 0.67 -15.87 3.21
CA MET A 113 0.91 -17.30 3.05
C MET A 113 2.06 -17.80 3.93
N GLY A 114 3.16 -17.05 4.01
CA GLY A 114 4.29 -17.37 4.88
C GLY A 114 3.90 -17.43 6.36
N ILE A 115 3.12 -16.46 6.82
CA ILE A 115 2.56 -16.43 8.19
C ILE A 115 1.70 -17.66 8.45
N ALA A 116 0.88 -18.05 7.48
CA ALA A 116 -0.02 -19.19 7.60
C ALA A 116 0.73 -20.53 7.66
N LEU A 117 1.79 -20.67 6.87
CA LEU A 117 2.63 -21.87 6.82
C LEU A 117 3.54 -21.99 8.05
N GLN A 118 3.89 -20.88 8.69
CA GLN A 118 4.83 -20.82 9.81
C GLN A 118 4.21 -20.07 11.00
N PRO A 119 3.15 -20.61 11.63
CA PRO A 119 2.50 -19.93 12.76
C PRO A 119 3.49 -19.69 13.91
N VAL A 120 3.36 -18.54 14.58
CA VAL A 120 4.21 -18.21 15.74
C VAL A 120 3.94 -19.22 16.87
N PRO A 121 4.98 -19.86 17.44
CA PRO A 121 4.80 -20.80 18.53
C PRO A 121 4.26 -20.08 19.79
N PRO A 122 3.54 -20.77 20.68
CA PRO A 122 2.88 -20.15 21.83
C PRO A 122 3.81 -19.28 22.69
N ASP A 123 5.02 -19.73 22.94
CA ASP A 123 6.00 -19.02 23.77
C ASP A 123 6.47 -17.68 23.17
N LEU A 124 6.36 -17.53 21.85
CA LEU A 124 6.74 -16.31 21.13
C LEU A 124 5.53 -15.46 20.71
N ALA A 125 4.31 -15.91 21.02
CA ALA A 125 3.09 -15.20 20.63
C ALA A 125 3.03 -13.81 21.27
N LYS A 126 2.53 -12.83 20.51
CA LYS A 126 2.30 -11.47 21.01
C LYS A 126 1.01 -10.93 20.42
N ALA A 127 0.14 -10.40 21.28
CA ALA A 127 -1.03 -9.63 20.86
C ALA A 127 -0.64 -8.15 20.85
N VAL A 128 -0.85 -7.47 19.72
CA VAL A 128 -0.36 -6.11 19.50
C VAL A 128 -1.46 -5.17 19.04
N THR A 129 -1.28 -3.89 19.36
CA THR A 129 -1.95 -2.77 18.70
C THR A 129 -1.05 -2.29 17.57
N ILE A 130 -1.62 -2.18 16.37
CA ILE A 130 -0.93 -1.66 15.19
C ILE A 130 -1.58 -0.36 14.70
N VAL A 131 -0.78 0.46 14.03
CA VAL A 131 -1.24 1.57 13.18
C VAL A 131 -0.82 1.26 11.75
N CYS A 132 -1.76 1.33 10.80
CA CYS A 132 -1.45 1.13 9.38
C CYS A 132 -1.02 2.45 8.74
N ASN A 133 0.17 2.49 8.12
CA ASN A 133 0.64 3.69 7.43
C ASN A 133 -0.21 4.02 6.20
N ASP A 134 -0.80 3.02 5.53
CA ASP A 134 -1.53 3.25 4.28
C ASP A 134 -2.91 3.83 4.51
N CYS A 135 -3.69 3.23 5.41
CA CYS A 135 -5.07 3.65 5.70
C CYS A 135 -5.24 4.44 7.01
N GLU A 136 -4.16 4.63 7.78
CA GLU A 136 -4.11 5.42 9.03
C GLU A 136 -5.02 4.91 10.17
N LYS A 137 -5.58 3.71 10.01
CA LYS A 137 -6.41 3.08 11.05
C LYS A 137 -5.56 2.33 12.06
N SER A 138 -5.97 2.40 13.32
CA SER A 138 -5.43 1.61 14.42
C SER A 138 -6.26 0.35 14.64
N GLU A 139 -5.60 -0.78 14.88
CA GLU A 139 -6.25 -2.06 15.18
C GLU A 139 -5.60 -2.70 16.40
N GLU A 140 -6.42 -3.06 17.38
CA GLU A 140 -5.97 -3.76 18.59
C GLU A 140 -6.06 -5.28 18.42
N ASN A 141 -5.45 -6.00 19.36
CA ASN A 141 -5.57 -7.45 19.50
C ASN A 141 -5.12 -8.24 18.26
N ARG A 142 -4.18 -7.70 17.47
CA ARG A 142 -3.68 -8.35 16.26
C ARG A 142 -2.57 -9.34 16.60
N ALA A 143 -2.54 -10.45 15.88
CA ALA A 143 -1.47 -11.44 16.04
C ALA A 143 -0.16 -10.93 15.42
N TRP A 144 0.88 -10.77 16.23
CA TRP A 144 2.20 -10.39 15.74
C TRP A 144 2.89 -11.56 15.03
N HIS A 145 3.58 -11.26 13.93
CA HIS A 145 4.49 -12.19 13.25
C HIS A 145 5.76 -11.44 12.79
N PHE A 146 6.89 -12.14 12.73
CA PHE A 146 8.17 -11.53 12.32
C PHE A 146 8.17 -11.04 10.85
N LEU A 147 7.36 -11.66 10.00
CA LEU A 147 7.10 -11.20 8.62
C LEU A 147 6.25 -9.93 8.56
N GLY A 148 5.50 -9.60 9.61
CA GLY A 148 4.64 -8.42 9.66
C GLY A 148 3.21 -8.73 10.14
N VAL A 149 2.44 -7.66 10.37
CA VAL A 149 1.04 -7.74 10.82
C VAL A 149 0.14 -7.13 9.75
N GLN A 150 -0.77 -7.91 9.20
CA GLN A 150 -1.67 -7.43 8.15
C GLN A 150 -2.75 -6.52 8.70
N CYS A 151 -2.96 -5.35 8.11
CA CYS A 151 -4.12 -4.51 8.38
C CYS A 151 -5.42 -5.19 7.87
N ARG A 152 -6.46 -5.37 8.70
CA ARG A 152 -7.73 -5.97 8.20
C ARG A 152 -8.50 -5.00 7.32
N HIS A 153 -8.29 -3.69 7.45
CA HIS A 153 -9.04 -2.69 6.70
C HIS A 153 -8.60 -2.56 5.25
N CYS A 154 -7.30 -2.60 4.97
CA CYS A 154 -6.76 -2.39 3.62
C CYS A 154 -5.86 -3.53 3.12
N GLN A 155 -5.66 -4.57 3.94
CA GLN A 155 -4.85 -5.76 3.63
C GLN A 155 -3.34 -5.52 3.44
N SER A 156 -2.89 -4.27 3.61
CA SER A 156 -1.48 -3.90 3.62
C SER A 156 -0.75 -4.46 4.82
N PHE A 157 0.54 -4.77 4.62
CA PHE A 157 1.49 -5.09 5.68
C PHE A 157 2.35 -3.89 6.11
N ASN A 158 2.12 -2.70 5.55
CA ASN A 158 2.80 -1.48 5.95
C ASN A 158 2.21 -0.95 7.28
N THR A 159 2.46 -1.69 8.35
CA THR A 159 1.94 -1.43 9.70
C THR A 159 3.09 -1.26 10.69
N VAL A 160 2.84 -0.49 11.74
CA VAL A 160 3.77 -0.29 12.86
C VAL A 160 3.12 -0.81 14.12
N VAL A 161 3.88 -1.57 14.93
CA VAL A 161 3.45 -1.97 16.27
C VAL A 161 3.58 -0.77 17.20
N GLU A 162 2.45 -0.27 17.67
CA GLU A 162 2.39 0.83 18.63
C GLU A 162 2.54 0.32 20.06
N ARG A 163 1.88 -0.81 20.37
CA ARG A 163 1.86 -1.37 21.72
C ARG A 163 1.80 -2.89 21.69
N ILE A 164 2.52 -3.53 22.60
CA ILE A 164 2.37 -4.96 22.89
C ILE A 164 1.42 -5.08 24.08
N ALA A 165 0.28 -5.73 23.88
CA ALA A 165 -0.75 -5.92 24.91
C ALA A 165 -0.49 -7.17 25.75
N MET A 166 -0.10 -8.27 25.12
CA MET A 166 0.11 -9.57 25.76
C MET A 166 1.25 -10.31 25.08
N VAL A 167 1.92 -11.21 25.82
CA VAL A 167 3.00 -12.07 25.30
C VAL A 167 2.88 -13.51 25.81
N GLY A 168 3.52 -14.44 25.11
CA GLY A 168 3.66 -15.84 25.51
C GLY A 168 2.35 -16.64 25.39
N PRO A 169 2.24 -17.77 26.10
CA PRO A 169 1.12 -18.71 25.95
C PRO A 169 -0.26 -18.06 26.17
N GLN A 170 -0.36 -17.11 27.09
CA GLN A 170 -1.59 -16.36 27.35
C GLN A 170 -2.03 -15.52 26.15
N ALA A 171 -1.07 -14.91 25.43
CA ALA A 171 -1.36 -14.21 24.19
C ALA A 171 -1.78 -15.17 23.08
N HIS A 172 -1.17 -16.35 23.00
CA HIS A 172 -1.53 -17.38 22.03
C HIS A 172 -3.00 -17.80 22.19
N GLU A 173 -3.40 -18.18 23.41
CA GLU A 173 -4.78 -18.57 23.72
C GLU A 173 -5.78 -17.46 23.41
N PHE A 174 -5.47 -16.23 23.81
CA PHE A 174 -6.30 -15.06 23.52
C PHE A 174 -6.48 -14.83 22.01
N LEU A 175 -5.39 -14.89 21.24
CA LEU A 175 -5.40 -14.64 19.80
C LEU A 175 -6.12 -15.71 18.99
N MET A 176 -6.22 -16.96 19.50
CA MET A 176 -7.03 -18.00 18.85
C MET A 176 -8.49 -17.60 18.70
N VAL A 177 -8.99 -16.71 19.59
CA VAL A 177 -10.37 -16.21 19.57
C VAL A 177 -10.44 -14.79 19.01
N ALA A 178 -9.50 -13.93 19.37
CA ALA A 178 -9.55 -12.50 19.06
C ALA A 178 -9.08 -12.12 17.64
N ASP A 179 -8.13 -12.85 17.05
CA ASP A 179 -7.65 -12.63 15.68
C ASP A 179 -7.41 -13.97 14.97
N PRO A 180 -8.47 -14.78 14.77
CA PRO A 180 -8.34 -16.07 14.12
C PRO A 180 -7.79 -15.91 12.70
N HIS A 181 -6.78 -16.70 12.39
CA HIS A 181 -6.20 -16.72 11.06
C HIS A 181 -7.25 -17.23 10.03
N PRO A 182 -7.41 -16.61 8.85
CA PRO A 182 -8.42 -17.01 7.86
C PRO A 182 -8.40 -18.51 7.50
N LEU A 183 -7.21 -19.09 7.30
CA LEU A 183 -7.10 -20.53 7.04
C LEU A 183 -7.57 -21.42 8.20
N HIS A 184 -7.45 -20.97 9.46
CA HIS A 184 -8.00 -21.70 10.60
C HIS A 184 -9.53 -21.63 10.62
N LEU A 185 -10.13 -20.48 10.29
CA LEU A 185 -11.58 -20.36 10.13
C LEU A 185 -12.11 -21.27 9.01
N GLU A 186 -11.43 -21.30 7.86
CA GLU A 186 -11.80 -22.16 6.74
C GLU A 186 -11.69 -23.65 7.10
N ALA A 187 -10.60 -24.07 7.75
CA ALA A 187 -10.43 -25.44 8.22
C ALA A 187 -11.51 -25.85 9.24
N GLN A 188 -11.84 -24.97 10.19
CA GLN A 188 -12.90 -25.22 11.18
C GLN A 188 -14.29 -25.34 10.53
N GLN A 189 -14.60 -24.49 9.55
CA GLN A 189 -15.86 -24.55 8.80
C GLN A 189 -15.98 -25.84 7.99
N GLN A 190 -14.91 -26.27 7.31
CA GLN A 190 -14.89 -27.52 6.55
C GLN A 190 -15.08 -28.74 7.46
N GLN A 191 -14.44 -28.76 8.63
CA GLN A 191 -14.62 -29.83 9.62
C GLN A 191 -16.06 -29.86 10.17
N ALA A 192 -16.65 -28.70 10.47
CA ALA A 192 -18.03 -28.60 10.94
C ALA A 192 -19.04 -29.12 9.89
N GLN A 193 -18.82 -28.78 8.61
CA GLN A 193 -19.65 -29.28 7.50
C GLN A 193 -19.53 -30.79 7.33
N GLN A 194 -18.32 -31.36 7.43
CA GLN A 194 -18.11 -32.81 7.37
C GLN A 194 -18.78 -33.53 8.53
N GLN A 195 -18.71 -33.00 9.75
CA GLN A 195 -19.38 -33.57 10.92
C GLN A 195 -20.90 -33.55 10.77
N GLN A 196 -21.48 -32.44 10.28
CA GLN A 196 -22.92 -32.36 9.99
C GLN A 196 -23.36 -33.39 8.95
N GLN A 197 -22.59 -33.56 7.87
CA GLN A 197 -22.87 -34.57 6.85
C GLN A 197 -22.82 -35.99 7.41
N GLN A 198 -21.84 -36.31 8.27
CA GLN A 198 -21.74 -37.61 8.93
C GLN A 198 -22.88 -37.86 9.91
N THR A 199 -23.29 -36.86 10.70
CA THR A 199 -24.46 -36.98 11.60
C THR A 199 -25.75 -37.19 10.84
N ASN A 200 -25.94 -36.50 9.71
CA ASN A 200 -27.10 -36.68 8.85
C ASN A 200 -27.12 -38.09 8.25
N GLN A 201 -26.00 -38.57 7.71
CA GLN A 201 -25.89 -39.93 7.17
C GLN A 201 -26.16 -41.02 8.22
N ARG A 202 -25.72 -40.83 9.48
CA ARG A 202 -26.04 -41.75 10.59
C ARG A 202 -27.53 -41.73 10.97
N ARG A 203 -28.19 -40.58 10.83
CA ARG A 203 -29.63 -40.42 11.10
C ARG A 203 -30.48 -41.11 10.03
N TYR A 204 -30.07 -41.04 8.76
CA TYR A 204 -30.75 -41.72 7.65
C TYR A 204 -30.55 -43.24 7.62
N ARG A 205 -29.48 -43.79 8.23
CA ARG A 205 -29.23 -45.24 8.34
C ARG A 205 -29.91 -45.93 9.53
N ARG A 206 -30.61 -45.18 10.39
CA ARG A 206 -31.36 -45.71 11.55
C ARG A 206 -32.89 -45.75 11.33
N ILE A 207 -33.32 -45.52 10.09
CA ILE A 207 -34.68 -45.71 9.58
C ILE A 207 -34.62 -46.91 8.63
#